data_AF-A0A4Q3KQL1-F1
#
_entry.id   AF-A0A4Q3KQL1-F1
#
_cell.length_a   1.000
_cell.length_b   1.000
_cell.length_c   1.000
_cell.angle_alpha   90.00
_cell.angle_beta   90.00
_cell.angle_gamma   90.00
#
_symmetry.space_group_name_H-M   'P 1'
#
loop_
_entity.id
_entity.type
_entity.pdbx_description
1 polymer ?
#
loop_
_entity_poly.entity_id
_entity_poly.type
_entity_poly.pdbx_seq_one_letter_code
_entity_poly.pdbx_strand_id
1 'polypeptide(L)'
;MSGGVAYVYDEDGQFDTRCNLSMVTLERIQPADEQAATMPSGIWHRGQTDEAQLKKMLEDHNRWTGSKRARELLDNWAASRARFVKVFPTEYKRALSEMHERKVLEEPATPAVANPPKATAGAK
;
A
#
# COMPACT_ATOMS: atom_id res chain seq x y z
N MET A 1 -2.64 -5.49 17.84
CA MET A 1 -1.68 -5.05 16.81
C MET A 1 -1.88 -3.54 16.63
N SER A 2 -0.89 -2.71 16.94
CA SER A 2 -1.05 -1.24 16.99
C SER A 2 -0.38 -0.49 15.84
N GLY A 3 0.45 -1.15 15.02
CA GLY A 3 1.14 -0.51 13.89
C GLY A 3 1.57 -1.52 12.82
N GLY A 4 1.70 -1.02 11.59
CA GLY A 4 1.99 -1.82 10.39
C GLY A 4 0.75 -2.50 9.82
N VAL A 5 0.97 -3.37 8.82
CA VAL A 5 -0.07 -4.22 8.21
C VAL A 5 0.44 -5.67 8.21
N ALA A 6 -0.49 -6.62 8.24
CA ALA A 6 -0.17 -8.03 7.99
C ALA A 6 -1.05 -8.58 6.87
N TYR A 7 -0.53 -9.57 6.16
CA TYR A 7 -1.24 -10.32 5.15
C TYR A 7 -1.28 -11.78 5.57
N VAL A 8 -2.48 -12.35 5.64
CA VAL A 8 -2.71 -13.72 6.07
C VAL A 8 -3.34 -14.49 4.93
N TYR A 9 -2.75 -15.63 4.59
CA TYR A 9 -3.36 -16.54 3.63
C TYR A 9 -4.43 -17.38 4.32
N ASP A 10 -5.69 -17.09 4.03
CA ASP A 10 -6.84 -17.71 4.68
C ASP A 10 -7.36 -18.88 3.83
N GLU A 11 -6.90 -20.09 4.15
CA GLU A 11 -7.20 -21.26 3.32
C GLU A 11 -8.63 -21.76 3.49
N ASP A 12 -9.12 -21.76 4.72
CA ASP A 12 -10.42 -22.29 5.10
C ASP A 12 -11.51 -21.19 5.13
N GLY A 13 -11.13 -19.92 4.98
CA GLY A 13 -12.05 -18.80 5.01
C GLY A 13 -12.56 -18.46 6.42
N GLN A 14 -11.88 -18.97 7.47
CA GLN A 14 -12.32 -18.84 8.86
C GLN A 14 -11.38 -17.94 9.67
N PHE A 15 -10.49 -17.19 9.02
CA PHE A 15 -9.54 -16.34 9.76
C PHE A 15 -10.22 -15.27 10.62
N ASP A 16 -11.39 -14.77 10.23
CA ASP A 16 -12.16 -13.80 11.01
C ASP A 16 -12.54 -14.33 12.40
N THR A 17 -12.84 -15.63 12.52
CA THR A 17 -13.17 -16.26 13.81
C THR A 17 -11.96 -16.42 14.74
N ARG A 18 -10.75 -16.42 14.16
CA ARG A 18 -9.47 -16.59 14.87
C ARG A 18 -8.78 -15.26 15.16
N CYS A 19 -9.33 -14.14 14.69
CA CYS A 19 -8.73 -12.83 14.80
C CYS A 19 -9.40 -12.00 15.91
N ASN A 20 -8.59 -11.31 16.72
CA ASN A 20 -9.12 -10.30 17.64
C ASN A 20 -9.41 -9.00 16.88
N LEU A 21 -10.70 -8.72 16.64
CA LEU A 21 -11.17 -7.58 15.86
C LEU A 21 -11.31 -6.27 16.65
N SER A 22 -10.89 -6.21 17.92
CA SER A 22 -11.10 -5.03 18.76
C SER A 22 -10.41 -3.76 18.26
N MET A 23 -9.27 -3.90 17.56
CA MET A 23 -8.43 -2.79 17.10
C MET A 23 -7.99 -2.91 15.64
N VAL A 24 -8.50 -3.91 14.92
CA VAL A 24 -8.10 -4.18 13.54
C VAL A 24 -9.32 -4.39 12.67
N THR A 25 -9.17 -4.03 11.41
CA THR A 25 -10.11 -4.36 10.35
C THR A 25 -9.51 -5.42 9.45
N LEU A 26 -10.37 -6.27 8.90
CA LEU A 26 -9.98 -7.28 7.93
C LEU A 26 -10.45 -6.82 6.55
N GLU A 27 -9.51 -6.69 5.62
CA GLU A 27 -9.78 -6.24 4.24
C GLU A 27 -9.33 -7.32 3.25
N ARG A 28 -10.09 -7.52 2.17
CA ARG A 28 -9.67 -8.39 1.06
C ARG A 28 -8.65 -7.65 0.19
N ILE A 29 -7.67 -8.38 -0.35
CA ILE A 29 -6.70 -7.79 -1.28
C ILE A 29 -7.37 -7.65 -2.65
N GLN A 30 -7.53 -6.42 -3.12
CA GLN A 30 -8.06 -6.12 -4.46
C GLN A 30 -6.95 -6.16 -5.53
N PRO A 31 -7.28 -6.27 -6.82
CA PRO A 31 -6.34 -5.96 -7.90
C PRO A 31 -5.76 -4.56 -7.71
N ALA A 32 -4.50 -4.36 -8.06
CA ALA A 32 -3.80 -3.09 -7.90
C ALA A 32 -4.54 -1.93 -8.58
N ASP A 33 -5.06 -2.15 -9.80
CA ASP A 33 -5.81 -1.14 -10.56
C ASP A 33 -7.15 -0.81 -9.90
N GLU A 34 -7.84 -1.79 -9.32
CA GLU A 34 -9.11 -1.60 -8.62
C GLU A 34 -8.89 -0.85 -7.30
N GLN A 35 -7.85 -1.21 -6.54
CA GLN A 35 -7.46 -0.47 -5.35
C GLN A 35 -7.08 0.97 -5.68
N ALA A 36 -6.35 1.18 -6.78
CA ALA A 36 -5.98 2.51 -7.27
C ALA A 36 -7.20 3.36 -7.65
N ALA A 37 -8.26 2.74 -8.20
CA ALA A 37 -9.48 3.41 -8.58
C ALA A 37 -10.42 3.70 -7.40
N THR A 38 -10.42 2.86 -6.36
CA THR A 38 -11.41 2.91 -5.28
C THR A 38 -10.89 3.52 -3.97
N MET A 39 -9.57 3.61 -3.79
CA MET A 39 -8.96 3.93 -2.50
C MET A 39 -7.88 5.02 -2.63
N PRO A 40 -7.92 6.11 -1.84
CA PRO A 40 -6.94 7.17 -1.95
C PRO A 40 -5.54 6.68 -1.57
N SER A 41 -4.53 7.08 -2.33
CA SER A 41 -3.13 6.67 -2.11
C SER A 41 -2.57 7.09 -0.74
N GLY A 42 -3.17 8.11 -0.12
CA GLY A 42 -2.85 8.56 1.23
C GLY A 42 -2.99 7.51 2.34
N ILE A 43 -3.88 6.53 2.15
CA ILE A 43 -4.11 5.46 3.15
C ILE A 43 -3.38 4.16 2.83
N TRP A 44 -2.56 4.15 1.78
CA TRP A 44 -1.78 2.97 1.38
C TRP A 44 -0.58 2.80 2.30
N HIS A 45 -0.38 1.59 2.81
CA HIS A 45 0.84 1.28 3.55
C HIS A 45 2.05 1.47 2.63
N ARG A 46 3.03 2.28 3.06
CA ARG A 46 4.26 2.60 2.29
C ARG A 46 3.99 3.25 0.93
N GLY A 47 2.80 3.79 0.68
CA GLY A 47 2.44 4.39 -0.61
C GLY A 47 2.35 3.38 -1.76
N GLN A 48 2.12 2.09 -1.46
CA GLN A 48 2.03 1.02 -2.45
C GLN A 48 0.69 0.28 -2.31
N THR A 49 0.16 -0.24 -3.41
CA THR A 49 -1.02 -1.11 -3.35
C THR A 49 -0.73 -2.36 -2.53
N ASP A 50 -1.76 -2.93 -1.92
CA ASP A 50 -1.63 -4.11 -1.06
C ASP A 50 -1.16 -5.32 -1.88
N GLU A 51 -1.67 -5.46 -3.11
CA GLU A 51 -1.24 -6.51 -4.05
C GLU A 51 0.26 -6.42 -4.36
N ALA A 52 0.77 -5.24 -4.70
CA ALA A 52 2.17 -5.06 -5.06
C ALA A 52 3.11 -5.38 -3.89
N GLN A 53 2.74 -4.96 -2.66
CA GLN A 53 3.52 -5.26 -1.47
C GLN A 53 3.54 -6.75 -1.15
N LEU A 54 2.37 -7.39 -1.13
CA LEU A 54 2.26 -8.80 -0.81
C LEU A 54 3.00 -9.67 -1.84
N LYS A 55 2.83 -9.36 -3.13
CA LYS A 55 3.49 -10.11 -4.20
C LYS A 55 5.01 -10.02 -4.08
N LYS A 56 5.55 -8.82 -3.85
CA LYS A 56 6.99 -8.61 -3.62
C LYS A 56 7.49 -9.41 -2.41
N MET A 57 6.75 -9.42 -1.30
CA MET A 57 7.11 -10.20 -0.11
C MET A 57 7.16 -11.70 -0.40
N LEU A 58 6.22 -12.22 -1.19
CA LEU A 58 6.21 -13.63 -1.60
C LEU A 58 7.34 -13.96 -2.57
N GLU A 59 7.64 -13.08 -3.53
CA GLU A 59 8.76 -13.21 -4.46
C GLU A 59 10.09 -13.24 -3.73
N ASP A 60 10.32 -12.30 -2.81
CA ASP A 60 11.51 -12.26 -1.97
C ASP A 60 11.58 -13.53 -1.11
N HIS A 61 10.49 -13.94 -0.46
CA HIS A 61 10.47 -15.17 0.34
C HIS A 61 10.82 -16.41 -0.51
N ASN A 62 10.23 -16.57 -1.69
CA ASN A 62 10.56 -17.67 -2.61
C ASN A 62 12.04 -17.62 -3.03
N ARG A 63 12.55 -16.43 -3.37
CA ARG A 63 13.95 -16.24 -3.76
C ARG A 63 14.93 -16.63 -2.65
N TRP A 64 14.66 -16.23 -1.41
CA TRP A 64 15.57 -16.43 -0.29
C TRP A 64 15.45 -17.81 0.37
N THR A 65 14.30 -18.47 0.26
CA THR A 65 14.04 -19.75 0.95
C THR A 65 13.83 -20.94 0.02
N GLY A 66 13.58 -20.70 -1.27
CA GLY A 66 13.18 -21.74 -2.23
C GLY A 66 11.77 -22.31 -1.99
N SER A 67 10.94 -21.64 -1.18
CA SER A 67 9.61 -22.10 -0.75
C SER A 67 8.73 -22.52 -1.93
N LYS A 68 8.44 -23.82 -2.01
CA LYS A 68 7.49 -24.38 -2.99
C LYS A 68 6.10 -23.75 -2.85
N ARG A 69 5.68 -23.51 -1.60
CA ARG A 69 4.39 -22.89 -1.31
C ARG A 69 4.30 -21.47 -1.87
N ALA A 70 5.35 -20.66 -1.67
CA ALA A 70 5.35 -19.31 -2.23
C ALA A 70 5.35 -19.33 -3.77
N ARG A 71 6.07 -20.28 -4.39
CA ARG A 71 6.02 -20.48 -5.84
C ARG A 71 4.60 -20.81 -6.31
N GLU A 72 3.93 -21.79 -5.71
CA GLU A 72 2.55 -22.17 -6.06
C GLU A 72 1.57 -20.99 -5.94
N LEU A 73 1.72 -20.18 -4.88
CA LEU A 73 0.89 -19.00 -4.66
C LEU A 73 1.11 -17.95 -5.75
N LEU A 74 2.36 -17.73 -6.16
CA LEU A 74 2.74 -16.80 -7.23
C LEU A 74 2.31 -17.31 -8.61
N ASP A 75 2.41 -18.61 -8.87
CA ASP A 75 1.99 -19.21 -10.15
C ASP A 75 0.47 -19.09 -10.36
N ASN A 76 -0.32 -19.15 -9.28
CA ASN A 76 -1.79 -19.03 -9.31
C ASN A 76 -2.26 -17.70 -8.71
N TRP A 77 -1.52 -16.62 -8.95
CA TRP A 77 -1.63 -15.38 -8.18
C TRP A 77 -3.04 -14.80 -8.05
N ALA A 78 -3.82 -14.73 -9.13
CA ALA A 78 -5.17 -14.15 -9.09
C ALA A 78 -6.10 -14.89 -8.10
N ALA A 79 -6.04 -16.23 -8.08
CA ALA A 79 -6.82 -17.05 -7.16
C ALA A 79 -6.26 -16.99 -5.73
N SER A 80 -4.93 -17.06 -5.59
CA SER A 80 -4.26 -16.96 -4.29
C SER A 80 -4.54 -15.64 -3.60
N ARG A 81 -4.44 -14.51 -4.33
CA ARG A 81 -4.71 -13.15 -3.84
C ARG A 81 -6.10 -13.04 -3.21
N ALA A 82 -7.12 -13.61 -3.83
CA ALA A 82 -8.50 -13.56 -3.32
C ALA A 82 -8.66 -14.24 -1.95
N ARG A 83 -7.76 -15.18 -1.61
CA ARG A 83 -7.72 -15.87 -0.31
C ARG A 83 -6.86 -15.16 0.73
N PHE A 84 -6.14 -14.10 0.36
CA PHE A 84 -5.44 -13.28 1.34
C PHE A 84 -6.38 -12.30 2.02
N VAL A 85 -6.15 -12.12 3.32
CA VAL A 85 -6.80 -11.14 4.17
C VAL A 85 -5.72 -10.20 4.70
N LYS A 86 -5.94 -8.90 4.54
CA LYS A 86 -5.15 -7.85 5.17
C LYS A 86 -5.69 -7.58 6.56
N VAL A 87 -4.81 -7.59 7.54
CA VAL A 87 -5.07 -7.11 8.89
C VAL A 87 -4.56 -5.68 8.98
N PHE A 88 -5.49 -4.73 9.14
CA PHE A 88 -5.19 -3.31 9.16
C PHE A 88 -5.63 -2.71 10.49
N PRO A 89 -4.69 -2.32 11.39
CA PRO A 89 -5.02 -1.62 12.61
C PRO A 89 -5.76 -0.31 12.34
N THR A 90 -6.91 -0.12 12.98
CA THR A 90 -7.80 1.03 12.76
C THR A 90 -7.10 2.36 13.05
N GLU A 91 -6.33 2.40 14.15
CA GLU A 91 -5.58 3.59 14.55
C GLU A 91 -4.45 3.91 13.55
N TYR A 92 -3.81 2.88 12.99
CA TYR A 92 -2.78 3.07 11.96
C TYR A 92 -3.39 3.63 10.67
N LYS A 93 -4.57 3.14 10.26
CA LYS A 93 -5.32 3.67 9.11
C LYS A 93 -5.66 5.15 9.31
N ARG A 94 -6.14 5.53 10.50
CA ARG A 94 -6.44 6.92 10.86
C ARG A 94 -5.20 7.81 10.74
N ALA A 95 -4.09 7.38 11.34
CA ALA A 95 -2.83 8.12 11.28
C ALA A 95 -2.33 8.35 9.84
N LEU A 96 -2.48 7.36 8.94
CA LEU A 96 -2.15 7.53 7.53
C LEU A 96 -3.04 8.57 6.84
N SER A 97 -4.36 8.53 7.08
CA SER A 97 -5.29 9.54 6.55
C SER A 97 -4.91 10.95 7.01
N GLU A 98 -4.70 11.15 8.31
CA GLU A 98 -4.35 12.46 8.88
C GLU A 98 -3.00 12.99 8.33
N MET A 99 -2.01 12.11 8.16
CA MET A 99 -0.72 12.48 7.56
C MET A 99 -0.88 12.90 6.10
N HIS A 100 -1.76 12.23 5.34
CA HIS A 100 -2.03 12.59 3.97
C HIS A 100 -2.76 13.93 3.87
N GLU A 101 -3.82 14.11 4.67
CA GLU A 101 -4.58 15.37 4.72
C GLU A 101 -3.67 16.55 5.07
N ARG A 102 -2.81 16.41 6.08
CA ARG A 102 -1.84 17.45 6.43
C ARG A 102 -0.90 17.80 5.27
N LYS A 103 -0.37 16.80 4.56
CA LYS A 103 0.50 17.04 3.39
C LYS A 103 -0.22 17.78 2.27
N VAL A 104 -1.47 17.39 1.98
CA VAL A 104 -2.30 18.06 0.96
C VAL A 104 -2.59 19.52 1.34
N LEU A 105 -2.83 19.79 2.63
CA LEU A 105 -3.08 21.14 3.15
C LEU A 105 -1.83 22.03 3.21
N GLU A 106 -0.63 21.45 3.35
CA GLU A 106 0.64 22.18 3.38
C GLU A 106 1.17 22.52 1.97
N GLU A 107 0.72 21.84 0.91
CA GLU A 107 1.18 22.05 -0.47
C GLU A 107 0.56 23.21 -1.31
N PRO A 108 -0.44 24.03 -0.89
CA PRO A 108 -0.93 25.14 -1.73
C PRO A 108 -0.26 26.49 -1.41
N ALA A 109 1.06 26.54 -1.20
CA ALA A 109 1.77 27.79 -0.95
C ALA A 109 3.21 27.83 -1.48
N THR A 110 3.42 27.69 -2.79
CA THR A 110 4.49 28.43 -3.47
C THR A 110 4.17 28.61 -4.95
N PRO A 111 3.72 29.79 -5.42
CA PRO A 111 3.77 30.10 -6.84
C PRO A 111 5.24 30.21 -7.26
N ALA A 112 5.64 29.36 -8.21
CA ALA A 112 6.93 29.45 -8.87
C ALA A 112 7.08 30.83 -9.50
N VAL A 113 7.92 31.69 -8.92
CA VAL A 113 8.33 32.95 -9.53
C VAL A 113 9.14 32.63 -10.77
N ALA A 114 8.58 33.00 -11.92
CA ALA A 114 9.23 32.98 -13.22
C ALA A 114 10.45 33.91 -13.21
N ASN A 115 11.63 33.35 -13.51
CA ASN A 115 12.80 34.16 -13.89
C ASN A 115 12.63 34.63 -15.35
N PRO A 116 12.76 35.93 -15.66
CA PRO A 116 12.80 36.39 -17.05
C PRO A 116 14.16 36.09 -17.69
N PRO A 117 14.24 36.01 -19.03
CA PRO A 117 15.46 35.61 -19.74
C PRO A 117 16.52 36.72 -19.77
N LYS A 118 17.78 36.28 -19.79
CA LYS A 118 19.03 37.06 -19.89
C LYS A 118 18.96 38.17 -20.96
N ALA A 119 19.22 39.41 -20.54
CA ALA A 119 19.68 40.46 -21.45
C ALA A 119 21.16 40.25 -21.78
N THR A 120 21.45 39.96 -23.05
CA THR A 120 22.78 40.12 -23.64
C THR A 120 22.96 41.60 -23.97
N ALA A 121 23.94 42.26 -23.35
CA ALA A 121 24.40 43.58 -23.76
C ALA A 121 25.82 43.43 -24.31
N GLY A 122 25.95 43.65 -25.63
CA GLY A 122 27.22 43.90 -26.28
C GLY A 122 27.64 45.37 -26.14
N ALA A 123 28.85 45.63 -26.66
CA ALA A 123 29.63 46.89 -26.69
C ALA A 123 30.44 47.14 -25.40
N LYS A 124 31.76 47.35 -25.45
CA LYS A 124 32.59 47.95 -26.49
C LYS A 124 34.04 47.46 -26.38
#